data_AF-A0A1J5LFN0-F1
#
_entry.id   AF-A0A1J5LFN0-F1
#
_cell.length_a   1.000
_cell.length_b   1.000
_cell.length_c   1.000
_cell.angle_alpha   90.00
_cell.angle_beta   90.00
_cell.angle_gamma   90.00
#
_symmetry.space_group_name_H-M   'P 1'
#
loop_
_entity.id
_entity.type
_entity.pdbx_description
1 polymer ?
#
loop_
_entity_poly.entity_id
_entity_poly.type
_entity_poly.pdbx_seq_one_letter_code
_entity_poly.pdbx_strand_id
1 'polypeptide(L)'
;MLKTPLTSVAALMGFASVSVADVPKVATDIAPVHSLVARVMQGVGEPGMVVPNGASPHHHSMRPSEALTLSQADVVFWIGEALTPWLEGPVDELATEAHVVELLELEGGVALPFREGVGFEAHDHGDEEQHDDDHHDAHEDHDDHGDDHDAHAEHEDHDHEAHAEAGHDHEEDHEEGHDDEHEGHDHAGHEGHDHEGLDPHVWLSPENAMLWLDVIAVELSEHDVENAAAYAANAAAGKQELKEVKAEIKASLESVRDGGFVVFHDAYQYFEHSFGIYAAGAISLGDASDPSPARIAEIQQVVKQAQVSCVFSEPQFNPDMVATVLEGTGAKTVVIDPLGAALEPGAGFYPALLKELGAAMASCQ
;
A
#
# COMPACT_ATOMS: atom_id res chain seq x y z
N MET A 1 -87.23 -28.68 22.56
CA MET A 1 -86.25 -27.57 22.64
C MET A 1 -85.30 -27.83 23.81
N LEU A 2 -84.11 -28.36 23.56
CA LEU A 2 -82.97 -28.21 24.46
C LEU A 2 -81.74 -27.99 23.57
N LYS A 3 -80.99 -26.91 23.81
CA LYS A 3 -79.72 -26.61 23.14
C LYS A 3 -78.60 -26.89 24.13
N THR A 4 -77.55 -27.58 23.71
CA THR A 4 -76.27 -27.64 24.41
C THR A 4 -75.14 -27.53 23.38
N PRO A 5 -74.01 -26.87 23.71
CA PRO A 5 -73.24 -26.14 22.71
C PRO A 5 -72.02 -26.93 22.20
N LEU A 6 -71.67 -26.67 20.94
CA LEU A 6 -70.45 -27.14 20.32
C LEU A 6 -69.28 -26.26 20.81
N THR A 7 -68.39 -26.81 21.64
CA THR A 7 -67.17 -26.14 22.08
C THR A 7 -66.09 -26.25 21.01
N SER A 8 -65.96 -25.21 20.17
CA SER A 8 -64.82 -25.09 19.27
C SER A 8 -63.54 -24.82 20.07
N VAL A 9 -62.64 -25.81 20.10
CA VAL A 9 -61.26 -25.60 20.52
C VAL A 9 -60.54 -24.89 19.37
N ALA A 10 -60.41 -23.57 19.47
CA ALA A 10 -59.57 -22.79 18.56
C ALA A 10 -58.09 -23.06 18.90
N ALA A 11 -57.44 -23.91 18.10
CA ALA A 11 -56.01 -24.08 18.19
C ALA A 11 -55.33 -22.81 17.66
N LEU A 12 -54.80 -21.98 18.56
CA LEU A 12 -53.84 -20.94 18.18
C LEU A 12 -52.55 -21.63 17.73
N MET A 13 -52.40 -21.80 16.41
CA MET A 13 -51.08 -21.90 15.81
C MET A 13 -50.41 -20.54 15.96
N GLY A 14 -49.60 -20.41 17.00
CA GLY A 14 -48.66 -19.30 17.10
C GLY A 14 -47.66 -19.45 15.95
N PHE A 15 -47.76 -18.56 14.95
CA PHE A 15 -46.64 -18.32 14.05
C PHE A 15 -45.52 -17.74 14.90
N ALA A 16 -44.49 -18.54 15.16
CA ALA A 16 -43.24 -18.00 15.62
C ALA A 16 -42.71 -17.11 14.50
N SER A 17 -42.75 -15.79 14.70
CA SER A 17 -41.98 -14.87 13.89
C SER A 17 -40.53 -15.31 14.02
N VAL A 18 -39.95 -15.83 12.93
CA VAL A 18 -38.50 -15.90 12.83
C VAL A 18 -38.05 -14.44 12.84
N SER A 19 -37.47 -14.02 13.96
CA SER A 19 -36.69 -12.79 13.96
C SER A 19 -35.52 -13.09 13.05
N VAL A 20 -35.46 -12.44 11.89
CA VAL A 20 -34.20 -12.34 11.17
C VAL A 20 -33.42 -11.34 12.01
N ALA A 21 -32.33 -11.77 12.65
CA ALA A 21 -31.39 -10.84 13.25
C ALA A 21 -30.88 -9.90 12.15
N ASP A 22 -30.70 -8.62 12.47
CA ASP A 22 -30.12 -7.68 11.52
C ASP A 22 -28.65 -8.08 11.29
N VAL A 23 -28.35 -8.59 10.09
CA VAL A 23 -27.00 -8.98 9.66
C VAL A 23 -26.09 -7.76 9.77
N PRO A 24 -24.86 -7.90 10.33
CA PRO A 24 -23.95 -6.78 10.49
C PRO A 24 -23.66 -6.10 9.16
N LYS A 25 -23.66 -4.77 9.19
CA LYS A 25 -23.18 -3.94 8.09
C LYS A 25 -21.67 -3.97 8.11
N VAL A 26 -21.09 -4.44 7.03
CA VAL A 26 -19.65 -4.58 6.90
C VAL A 26 -19.14 -3.58 5.88
N ALA A 27 -18.09 -2.84 6.20
CA ALA A 27 -17.35 -2.02 5.24
C ALA A 27 -16.00 -2.66 4.91
N THR A 28 -15.55 -2.45 3.68
CA THR A 28 -14.25 -2.89 3.18
C THR A 28 -13.58 -1.77 2.40
N ASP A 29 -12.25 -1.71 2.42
CA ASP A 29 -11.49 -0.73 1.66
C ASP A 29 -11.52 -1.01 0.15
N ILE A 30 -10.87 -2.08 -0.31
CA ILE A 30 -10.58 -2.36 -1.72
C ILE A 30 -11.34 -3.59 -2.26
N ALA A 31 -11.47 -3.68 -3.59
CA ALA A 31 -12.19 -4.77 -4.26
C ALA A 31 -11.68 -6.20 -3.93
N PRO A 32 -10.36 -6.47 -3.78
CA PRO A 32 -9.85 -7.72 -3.25
C PRO A 32 -10.41 -8.11 -1.87
N VAL A 33 -10.39 -7.20 -0.90
CA VAL A 33 -10.89 -7.43 0.48
C VAL A 33 -12.41 -7.60 0.48
N HIS A 34 -13.12 -6.70 -0.22
CA HIS A 34 -14.56 -6.80 -0.46
C HIS A 34 -14.96 -8.20 -0.99
N SER A 35 -14.19 -8.75 -1.93
CA SER A 35 -14.46 -10.07 -2.50
C SER A 35 -14.37 -11.20 -1.46
N LEU A 36 -13.34 -11.17 -0.60
CA LEU A 36 -13.15 -12.17 0.45
C LEU A 36 -14.24 -12.06 1.51
N VAL A 37 -14.62 -10.85 1.91
CA VAL A 37 -15.73 -10.62 2.85
C VAL A 37 -17.06 -11.05 2.22
N ALA A 38 -17.34 -10.69 0.96
CA ALA A 38 -18.52 -11.15 0.23
C ALA A 38 -18.56 -12.67 0.04
N ARG A 39 -17.39 -13.34 -0.06
CA ARG A 39 -17.29 -14.80 -0.08
C ARG A 39 -17.72 -15.41 1.24
N VAL A 40 -17.30 -14.85 2.39
CA VAL A 40 -17.73 -15.31 3.72
C VAL A 40 -19.20 -15.01 3.98
N MET A 41 -19.68 -13.80 3.65
CA MET A 41 -21.08 -13.38 3.81
C MET A 41 -22.06 -14.03 2.82
N GLN A 42 -21.60 -14.87 1.89
CA GLN A 42 -22.39 -15.40 0.78
C GLN A 42 -23.70 -16.07 1.25
N GLY A 43 -24.83 -15.50 0.82
CA GLY A 43 -26.18 -15.97 1.18
C GLY A 43 -26.74 -15.42 2.50
N VAL A 44 -25.96 -14.60 3.22
CA VAL A 44 -26.34 -13.91 4.46
C VAL A 44 -26.45 -12.40 4.21
N GLY A 45 -25.45 -11.78 3.59
CA GLY A 45 -25.42 -10.36 3.27
C GLY A 45 -24.35 -9.99 2.25
N GLU A 46 -24.14 -8.70 2.03
CA GLU A 46 -23.10 -8.15 1.14
C GLU A 46 -22.39 -6.97 1.84
N PRO A 47 -21.06 -6.90 1.81
CA PRO A 47 -20.32 -5.77 2.37
C PRO A 47 -20.40 -4.53 1.47
N GLY A 48 -20.26 -3.34 2.06
CA GLY A 48 -19.97 -2.10 1.34
C GLY A 48 -18.49 -2.00 0.99
N MET A 49 -18.16 -1.17 -0.01
CA MET A 49 -16.81 -0.91 -0.48
C MET A 49 -16.53 0.61 -0.41
N VAL A 50 -15.42 1.02 0.19
CA VAL A 50 -15.06 2.43 0.42
C VAL A 50 -14.26 2.99 -0.76
N VAL A 51 -13.25 2.25 -1.24
CA VAL A 51 -12.52 2.57 -2.48
C VAL A 51 -13.21 1.85 -3.65
N PRO A 52 -13.91 2.56 -4.55
CA PRO A 52 -14.66 1.92 -5.63
C PRO A 52 -13.75 1.15 -6.58
N ASN A 53 -14.26 0.04 -7.12
CA ASN A 53 -13.50 -0.74 -8.10
C ASN A 53 -12.98 0.13 -9.26
N GLY A 54 -11.68 0.01 -9.55
CA GLY A 54 -10.97 0.82 -10.54
C GLY A 54 -10.47 2.20 -10.08
N ALA A 55 -10.61 2.57 -8.80
CA ALA A 55 -9.85 3.68 -8.20
C ALA A 55 -8.54 3.17 -7.58
N SER A 56 -7.45 3.95 -7.65
CA SER A 56 -6.23 3.65 -6.89
C SER A 56 -6.47 3.90 -5.40
N PRO A 57 -6.16 2.94 -4.50
CA PRO A 57 -6.29 3.13 -3.06
C PRO A 57 -5.35 4.21 -2.53
N HIS A 58 -4.20 4.47 -3.18
CA HIS A 58 -3.23 5.46 -2.69
C HIS A 58 -3.66 6.92 -2.93
N HIS A 59 -4.56 7.16 -3.88
CA HIS A 59 -4.90 8.51 -4.40
C HIS A 59 -6.41 8.84 -4.41
N HIS A 60 -7.26 7.95 -3.88
CA HIS A 60 -8.71 8.15 -3.90
C HIS A 60 -9.13 9.28 -2.93
N SER A 61 -10.24 9.94 -3.25
CA SER A 61 -10.82 11.00 -2.41
C SER A 61 -12.24 10.61 -2.02
N MET A 62 -12.45 10.44 -0.71
CA MET A 62 -13.69 9.88 -0.16
C MET A 62 -14.92 10.70 -0.56
N ARG A 63 -15.93 10.02 -1.09
CA ARG A 63 -17.24 10.61 -1.44
C ARG A 63 -18.22 10.48 -0.27
N PRO A 64 -19.26 11.33 -0.18
CA PRO A 64 -20.25 11.25 0.89
C PRO A 64 -20.98 9.90 1.02
N SER A 65 -21.09 9.12 -0.07
CA SER A 65 -21.64 7.77 -0.04
C SER A 65 -20.69 6.74 0.58
N GLU A 66 -19.38 6.95 0.45
CA GLU A 66 -18.33 6.06 0.97
C GLU A 66 -18.13 6.34 2.46
N ALA A 67 -18.15 7.62 2.86
CA ALA A 67 -18.28 8.05 4.25
C ALA A 67 -19.55 7.48 4.94
N LEU A 68 -20.67 7.39 4.19
CA LEU A 68 -21.91 6.79 4.70
C LEU A 68 -21.84 5.27 4.85
N THR A 69 -21.05 4.59 4.01
CA THR A 69 -20.75 3.15 4.16
C THR A 69 -19.96 2.91 5.44
N LEU A 70 -18.93 3.73 5.70
CA LEU A 70 -18.05 3.61 6.84
C LEU A 70 -18.76 3.95 8.17
N SER A 71 -19.47 5.10 8.23
CA SER A 71 -20.25 5.53 9.40
C SER A 71 -21.49 4.71 9.73
N GLN A 72 -21.81 3.69 8.93
CA GLN A 72 -22.86 2.71 9.23
C GLN A 72 -22.33 1.31 9.46
N ALA A 73 -21.01 1.09 9.42
CA ALA A 73 -20.42 -0.23 9.62
C ALA A 73 -20.52 -0.65 11.10
N ASP A 74 -20.92 -1.90 11.31
CA ASP A 74 -20.74 -2.62 12.58
C ASP A 74 -19.34 -3.29 12.63
N VAL A 75 -18.77 -3.61 11.45
CA VAL A 75 -17.43 -4.18 11.28
C VAL A 75 -16.74 -3.56 10.05
N VAL A 76 -15.45 -3.22 10.16
CA VAL A 76 -14.62 -2.71 9.05
C VAL A 76 -13.44 -3.66 8.84
N PHE A 77 -13.25 -4.18 7.63
CA PHE A 77 -12.02 -4.88 7.24
C PHE A 77 -11.26 -4.04 6.22
N TRP A 78 -10.02 -3.67 6.54
CA TRP A 78 -9.17 -2.88 5.66
C TRP A 78 -7.74 -3.38 5.69
N ILE A 79 -6.95 -3.10 4.66
CA ILE A 79 -5.55 -3.51 4.61
C ILE A 79 -4.76 -2.84 5.74
N GLY A 80 -4.87 -1.52 5.87
CA GLY A 80 -4.19 -0.74 6.90
C GLY A 80 -3.77 0.65 6.43
N GLU A 81 -3.16 1.41 7.35
CA GLU A 81 -2.62 2.76 7.04
C GLU A 81 -1.61 2.69 5.89
N ALA A 82 -0.73 1.68 5.89
CA ALA A 82 0.33 1.51 4.88
C ALA A 82 -0.18 1.45 3.43
N LEU A 83 -1.44 1.01 3.20
CA LEU A 83 -2.07 1.05 1.88
C LEU A 83 -2.83 2.36 1.65
N THR A 84 -3.63 2.77 2.63
CA THR A 84 -4.56 3.90 2.53
C THR A 84 -4.37 4.90 3.68
N PRO A 85 -3.29 5.70 3.70
CA PRO A 85 -3.05 6.62 4.82
C PRO A 85 -4.17 7.65 5.00
N TRP A 86 -4.78 8.10 3.89
CA TRP A 86 -5.90 9.04 3.92
C TRP A 86 -7.19 8.44 4.52
N LEU A 87 -7.28 7.12 4.69
CA LEU A 87 -8.45 6.41 5.20
C LEU A 87 -8.41 6.23 6.73
N GLU A 88 -7.24 6.32 7.36
CA GLU A 88 -7.05 6.24 8.82
C GLU A 88 -7.96 7.23 9.56
N GLY A 89 -7.76 8.54 9.36
CA GLY A 89 -8.59 9.59 9.99
C GLY A 89 -10.10 9.40 9.77
N PRO A 90 -10.60 9.12 8.55
CA PRO A 90 -11.99 8.77 8.33
C PRO A 90 -12.47 7.48 9.01
N VAL A 91 -11.63 6.46 9.20
CA VAL A 91 -11.97 5.27 10.01
C VAL A 91 -12.15 5.67 11.47
N ASP A 92 -11.20 6.40 12.04
CA ASP A 92 -11.24 6.88 13.42
C ASP A 92 -12.43 7.83 13.69
N GLU A 93 -12.75 8.74 12.76
CA GLU A 93 -13.83 9.71 12.92
C GLU A 93 -15.22 9.13 12.65
N LEU A 94 -15.36 8.21 11.69
CA LEU A 94 -16.66 7.74 11.20
C LEU A 94 -17.04 6.36 11.73
N ALA A 95 -16.09 5.43 11.87
CA ALA A 95 -16.33 4.05 12.31
C ALA A 95 -16.19 3.86 13.83
N THR A 96 -16.36 4.93 14.62
CA THR A 96 -16.20 4.97 16.09
C THR A 96 -16.94 3.88 16.91
N GLU A 97 -18.03 3.32 16.39
CA GLU A 97 -18.82 2.25 17.03
C GLU A 97 -18.58 0.87 16.38
N ALA A 98 -17.78 0.79 15.32
CA ALA A 98 -17.50 -0.43 14.56
C ALA A 98 -16.34 -1.23 15.16
N HIS A 99 -16.34 -2.55 14.95
CA HIS A 99 -15.12 -3.33 15.15
C HIS A 99 -14.21 -3.20 13.91
N VAL A 100 -13.04 -2.59 14.06
CA VAL A 100 -12.08 -2.38 12.97
C VAL A 100 -11.01 -3.47 13.01
N VAL A 101 -10.79 -4.12 11.87
CA VAL A 101 -9.84 -5.23 11.67
C VAL A 101 -8.87 -4.85 10.56
N GLU A 102 -7.63 -4.57 10.95
CA GLU A 102 -6.52 -4.31 10.04
C GLU A 102 -5.89 -5.63 9.57
N LEU A 103 -5.82 -5.83 8.25
CA LEU A 103 -5.47 -7.12 7.64
C LEU A 103 -3.96 -7.31 7.43
N LEU A 104 -3.19 -6.22 7.31
CA LEU A 104 -1.74 -6.21 7.15
C LEU A 104 -1.03 -6.83 8.37
N GLU A 105 -1.46 -6.45 9.58
CA GLU A 105 -0.78 -6.78 10.84
C GLU A 105 -1.25 -8.11 11.49
N LEU A 106 -2.13 -8.87 10.84
CA LEU A 106 -2.68 -10.09 11.42
C LEU A 106 -1.61 -11.16 11.70
N GLU A 107 -1.57 -11.66 12.94
CA GLU A 107 -0.61 -12.69 13.36
C GLU A 107 -0.70 -13.95 12.47
N GLY A 108 0.45 -14.38 11.96
CA GLY A 108 0.56 -15.53 11.06
C GLY A 108 0.37 -15.19 9.57
N GLY A 109 0.11 -13.93 9.23
CA GLY A 109 0.20 -13.44 7.86
C GLY A 109 1.64 -13.46 7.33
N VAL A 110 1.78 -13.49 6.00
CA VAL A 110 3.05 -13.19 5.33
C VAL A 110 3.14 -11.67 5.22
N ALA A 111 4.11 -11.09 5.92
CA ALA A 111 4.50 -9.69 5.79
C ALA A 111 5.90 -9.63 5.18
N LEU A 112 6.12 -8.71 4.24
CA LEU A 112 7.39 -8.48 3.56
C LEU A 112 7.75 -6.99 3.65
N PRO A 113 9.02 -6.63 3.87
CA PRO A 113 9.46 -5.25 3.81
C PRO A 113 9.44 -4.75 2.36
N PHE A 114 9.40 -3.43 2.17
CA PHE A 114 9.66 -2.81 0.88
C PHE A 114 10.98 -3.29 0.27
N ARG A 115 11.03 -3.43 -1.06
CA ARG A 115 12.28 -3.71 -1.78
C ARG A 115 12.98 -2.41 -2.13
N GLU A 116 14.28 -2.37 -1.86
CA GLU A 116 15.13 -1.22 -2.20
C GLU A 116 15.91 -1.46 -3.51
N GLY A 117 16.52 -0.40 -4.04
CA GLY A 117 17.34 -0.48 -5.25
C GLY A 117 16.54 -0.73 -6.54
N VAL A 118 17.26 -1.03 -7.62
CA VAL A 118 16.67 -1.16 -8.98
C VAL A 118 16.42 -2.62 -9.35
N GLY A 119 17.38 -3.49 -9.01
CA GLY A 119 17.30 -4.94 -9.17
C GLY A 119 16.88 -5.68 -7.90
N PHE A 120 16.29 -4.98 -6.91
CA PHE A 120 15.94 -5.53 -5.60
C PHE A 120 17.14 -6.10 -4.83
N GLU A 121 18.28 -5.41 -4.94
CA GLU A 121 19.53 -5.79 -4.30
C GLU A 121 19.41 -5.53 -2.80
N ALA A 122 19.41 -6.59 -1.99
CA ALA A 122 19.45 -6.44 -0.54
C ALA A 122 20.76 -5.77 -0.13
N HIS A 123 20.68 -4.67 0.62
CA HIS A 123 21.84 -4.10 1.29
C HIS A 123 22.32 -5.07 2.37
N ASP A 124 23.34 -5.85 2.02
CA ASP A 124 24.13 -6.65 2.98
C ASP A 124 24.88 -5.67 3.90
N HIS A 125 24.32 -5.39 5.08
CA HIS A 125 25.00 -4.65 6.14
C HIS A 125 26.10 -5.54 6.76
N GLY A 126 27.16 -5.75 5.96
CA GLY A 126 28.14 -6.82 6.15
C GLY A 126 29.59 -6.44 5.82
N ASP A 127 30.00 -5.20 6.08
CA ASP A 127 31.40 -4.77 6.27
C ASP A 127 31.38 -3.58 7.26
N GLU A 128 31.69 -3.73 8.55
CA GLU A 128 33.04 -3.90 9.15
C GLU A 128 33.95 -2.66 9.07
N GLU A 129 33.61 -1.58 9.79
CA GLU A 129 34.63 -0.69 10.37
C GLU A 129 34.77 -0.97 11.88
N GLN A 130 35.57 -1.99 12.20
CA GLN A 130 36.12 -2.18 13.55
C GLN A 130 37.09 -1.03 13.86
N HIS A 131 36.61 -0.03 14.59
CA HIS A 131 37.48 0.92 15.27
C HIS A 131 38.19 0.22 16.44
N ASP A 132 39.42 -0.24 16.20
CA ASP A 132 40.40 -0.58 17.25
C ASP A 132 40.84 0.72 17.98
N ASP A 133 39.99 1.24 18.86
CA ASP A 133 40.33 2.32 19.80
C ASP A 133 41.13 1.75 20.99
N ASP A 134 42.42 1.52 20.76
CA ASP A 134 43.36 1.09 21.79
C ASP A 134 43.65 2.24 22.78
N HIS A 135 43.19 2.08 24.03
CA HIS A 135 43.26 3.08 25.11
C HIS A 135 44.67 3.65 25.36
N HIS A 136 44.79 4.98 25.38
CA HIS A 136 45.84 5.67 26.14
C HIS A 136 45.35 6.98 26.80
N ASP A 137 44.79 6.84 28.00
CA ASP A 137 44.76 7.93 28.99
C ASP A 137 46.19 8.27 29.47
N ALA A 138 46.54 9.56 29.53
CA ALA A 138 46.93 10.23 30.79
C ALA A 138 47.53 11.64 30.62
N HIS A 139 46.73 12.64 31.01
CA HIS A 139 47.06 13.73 31.96
C HIS A 139 48.34 14.62 31.85
N GLU A 140 48.02 15.91 31.84
CA GLU A 140 48.57 17.01 32.69
C GLU A 140 49.80 17.83 32.26
N ASP A 141 49.52 19.14 32.19
CA ASP A 141 50.30 20.33 32.53
C ASP A 141 51.70 20.55 31.93
N HIS A 142 51.87 21.71 31.28
CA HIS A 142 52.70 22.78 31.86
C HIS A 142 52.47 24.17 31.24
N ASP A 143 52.64 25.20 32.08
CA ASP A 143 52.40 26.62 31.81
C ASP A 143 53.49 27.36 30.99
N ASP A 144 53.03 28.46 30.36
CA ASP A 144 53.67 29.79 30.27
C ASP A 144 54.89 30.04 29.33
N HIS A 145 55.05 31.35 29.06
CA HIS A 145 56.03 32.07 28.24
C HIS A 145 55.70 32.10 26.72
N GLY A 146 55.75 33.25 26.02
CA GLY A 146 56.10 34.61 26.45
C GLY A 146 56.73 35.40 25.28
N ASP A 147 56.52 36.72 25.26
CA ASP A 147 57.20 37.76 24.46
C ASP A 147 57.04 37.79 22.91
N ASP A 148 56.12 38.65 22.46
CA ASP A 148 56.35 39.97 21.81
C ASP A 148 57.22 40.15 20.52
N HIS A 149 56.95 41.26 19.84
CA HIS A 149 57.72 41.98 18.79
C HIS A 149 57.56 41.68 17.27
N ASP A 150 56.75 42.55 16.65
CA ASP A 150 57.14 43.54 15.62
C ASP A 150 57.44 43.21 14.13
N ALA A 151 57.07 44.22 13.32
CA ALA A 151 57.71 44.72 12.08
C ALA A 151 57.36 44.16 10.67
N HIS A 152 56.48 44.93 10.00
CA HIS A 152 56.69 45.58 8.68
C HIS A 152 56.76 44.80 7.33
N ALA A 153 55.88 45.26 6.42
CA ALA A 153 56.16 45.75 5.05
C ALA A 153 56.33 44.72 3.90
N GLU A 154 55.97 44.99 2.63
CA GLU A 154 55.28 46.14 1.97
C GLU A 154 54.76 45.72 0.56
N HIS A 155 54.20 46.69 -0.18
CA HIS A 155 53.78 46.71 -1.60
C HIS A 155 52.33 46.27 -1.92
N GLU A 156 51.44 47.12 -2.46
CA GLU A 156 51.51 47.98 -3.69
C GLU A 156 51.45 47.13 -5.00
N ASP A 157 50.66 47.45 -6.04
CA ASP A 157 49.76 48.58 -6.25
C ASP A 157 48.78 48.35 -7.45
N HIS A 158 47.92 49.34 -7.70
CA HIS A 158 47.24 49.71 -8.97
C HIS A 158 45.77 49.30 -9.24
N ASP A 159 44.88 50.30 -9.06
CA ASP A 159 44.27 51.13 -10.14
C ASP A 159 43.63 50.46 -11.37
N HIS A 160 42.53 50.95 -11.96
CA HIS A 160 41.40 51.83 -11.55
C HIS A 160 40.41 51.92 -12.76
N GLU A 161 39.30 52.63 -12.59
CA GLU A 161 38.39 53.15 -13.65
C GLU A 161 37.44 52.16 -14.39
N ALA A 162 36.17 52.50 -14.68
CA ALA A 162 35.35 53.64 -14.25
C ALA A 162 33.82 53.40 -14.44
N HIS A 163 33.04 54.16 -13.65
CA HIS A 163 31.69 54.76 -13.87
C HIS A 163 31.12 54.71 -15.32
N ALA A 164 29.81 54.73 -15.63
CA ALA A 164 28.68 55.56 -15.18
C ALA A 164 27.43 55.19 -16.05
N GLU A 165 26.16 55.58 -15.83
CA GLU A 165 25.40 56.21 -14.72
C GLU A 165 23.88 56.15 -15.06
N ALA A 166 22.97 56.04 -14.08
CA ALA A 166 21.52 56.31 -14.21
C ALA A 166 20.72 56.11 -12.89
N GLY A 167 20.53 57.16 -12.09
CA GLY A 167 19.64 57.15 -10.93
C GLY A 167 18.20 57.60 -11.23
N HIS A 168 17.31 57.49 -10.23
CA HIS A 168 16.14 58.34 -10.07
C HIS A 168 15.62 58.30 -8.61
N ASP A 169 15.61 59.45 -7.95
CA ASP A 169 14.99 59.68 -6.62
C ASP A 169 13.46 59.76 -6.71
N HIS A 170 12.74 59.38 -5.64
CA HIS A 170 12.19 60.36 -4.66
C HIS A 170 11.23 59.71 -3.62
N GLU A 171 11.50 60.02 -2.34
CA GLU A 171 10.56 60.34 -1.23
C GLU A 171 9.48 59.29 -0.82
N GLU A 172 9.61 58.71 0.37
CA GLU A 172 9.16 59.22 1.70
C GLU A 172 7.64 59.13 1.93
N ASP A 173 7.19 58.12 2.70
CA ASP A 173 6.39 58.35 3.92
C ASP A 173 6.23 57.05 4.77
N HIS A 174 5.91 57.24 6.06
CA HIS A 174 5.38 56.32 7.08
C HIS A 174 6.30 55.80 8.20
N GLU A 175 6.00 56.31 9.41
CA GLU A 175 6.59 55.97 10.70
C GLU A 175 6.02 54.68 11.34
N GLU A 176 6.89 53.95 12.05
CA GLU A 176 6.73 53.35 13.38
C GLU A 176 5.38 52.68 13.76
N GLY A 177 5.43 51.36 14.01
CA GLY A 177 4.30 50.62 14.57
C GLY A 177 4.49 49.09 14.66
N HIS A 178 5.66 48.62 15.08
CA HIS A 178 5.88 47.18 15.37
C HIS A 178 5.41 46.83 16.79
N ASP A 179 4.35 46.03 16.90
CA ASP A 179 4.04 45.22 18.09
C ASP A 179 4.23 43.74 17.72
N ASP A 180 4.75 42.96 18.68
CA ASP A 180 5.21 41.58 18.49
C ASP A 180 4.07 40.54 18.49
N GLU A 181 3.87 39.82 17.39
CA GLU A 181 3.20 38.51 17.37
C GLU A 181 4.01 37.49 16.54
N HIS A 182 5.06 36.95 17.16
CA HIS A 182 5.77 35.76 16.66
C HIS A 182 4.98 34.49 17.02
N GLU A 183 3.98 34.13 16.20
CA GLU A 183 3.53 32.73 16.16
C GLU A 183 4.52 31.87 15.36
N GLY A 184 4.87 30.71 15.91
CA GLY A 184 5.94 29.88 15.39
C GLY A 184 5.58 29.24 14.05
N HIS A 185 6.38 29.54 13.03
CA HIS A 185 6.48 28.63 11.89
C HIS A 185 7.26 27.39 12.32
N ASP A 186 6.53 26.39 12.81
CA ASP A 186 7.00 25.01 12.86
C ASP A 186 7.22 24.53 11.42
N HIS A 187 8.39 24.87 10.89
CA HIS A 187 8.95 24.20 9.73
C HIS A 187 9.35 22.79 10.18
N ALA A 188 8.37 21.89 10.24
CA ALA A 188 8.61 20.47 10.16
C ALA A 188 9.36 20.22 8.84
N GLY A 189 10.69 20.13 8.94
CA GLY A 189 11.51 19.69 7.84
C GLY A 189 11.06 18.28 7.47
N HIS A 190 10.67 18.09 6.23
CA HIS A 190 10.58 16.75 5.65
C HIS A 190 12.02 16.23 5.50
N GLU A 191 12.57 15.72 6.61
CA GLU A 191 13.74 14.85 6.58
C GLU A 191 13.36 13.52 5.91
N GLY A 192 14.37 12.73 5.57
CA GLY A 192 14.28 11.70 4.54
C GLY A 192 13.10 10.72 4.71
N HIS A 193 12.50 10.34 3.58
CA HIS A 193 11.70 9.12 3.50
C HIS A 193 12.64 7.91 3.57
N ASP A 194 13.11 7.59 4.76
CA ASP A 194 13.73 6.28 5.03
C ASP A 194 12.66 5.21 4.77
N HIS A 195 13.02 4.15 4.03
CA HIS A 195 12.10 3.12 3.56
C HIS A 195 11.74 2.08 4.65
N GLU A 196 11.62 2.52 5.90
CA GLU A 196 11.18 1.68 7.02
C GLU A 196 9.67 1.39 6.90
N GLY A 197 9.31 0.17 6.50
CA GLY A 197 7.91 -0.23 6.41
C GLY A 197 7.68 -1.60 5.76
N LEU A 198 6.42 -2.03 5.78
CA LEU A 198 5.94 -3.23 5.09
C LEU A 198 5.36 -2.87 3.72
N ASP A 199 5.62 -3.71 2.72
CA ASP A 199 4.93 -3.64 1.43
C ASP A 199 3.41 -3.81 1.67
N PRO A 200 2.55 -2.82 1.30
CA PRO A 200 1.12 -2.86 1.55
C PRO A 200 0.35 -3.76 0.58
N HIS A 201 0.98 -4.33 -0.45
CA HIS A 201 0.31 -5.14 -1.48
C HIS A 201 -0.04 -6.58 -1.02
N VAL A 202 -0.22 -6.79 0.29
CA VAL A 202 -0.45 -8.09 0.95
C VAL A 202 -1.60 -8.92 0.39
N TRP A 203 -2.60 -8.30 -0.25
CA TRP A 203 -3.71 -9.06 -0.86
C TRP A 203 -3.27 -9.93 -2.02
N LEU A 204 -2.10 -9.67 -2.62
CA LEU A 204 -1.53 -10.49 -3.68
C LEU A 204 -0.89 -11.80 -3.18
N SER A 205 -0.87 -12.03 -1.86
CA SER A 205 -0.56 -13.31 -1.22
C SER A 205 -1.84 -14.17 -1.08
N PRO A 206 -1.96 -15.31 -1.80
CA PRO A 206 -3.07 -16.24 -1.59
C PRO A 206 -3.06 -16.87 -0.19
N GLU A 207 -1.89 -16.95 0.45
CA GLU A 207 -1.73 -17.36 1.85
C GLU A 207 -2.43 -16.39 2.80
N ASN A 208 -2.23 -15.09 2.61
CA ASN A 208 -2.87 -14.06 3.44
C ASN A 208 -4.38 -14.09 3.25
N ALA A 209 -4.86 -14.15 2.00
CA ALA A 209 -6.29 -14.31 1.74
C ALA A 209 -6.90 -15.58 2.36
N MET A 210 -6.16 -16.70 2.40
CA MET A 210 -6.61 -17.91 3.08
C MET A 210 -6.63 -17.79 4.61
N LEU A 211 -5.77 -16.96 5.22
CA LEU A 211 -5.83 -16.62 6.63
C LEU A 211 -7.02 -15.67 6.91
N TRP A 212 -7.15 -14.61 6.13
CA TRP A 212 -8.21 -13.62 6.26
C TRP A 212 -9.59 -14.24 6.13
N LEU A 213 -9.80 -15.24 5.27
CA LEU A 213 -11.07 -15.97 5.22
C LEU A 213 -11.45 -16.64 6.55
N ASP A 214 -10.49 -17.16 7.34
CA ASP A 214 -10.79 -17.67 8.69
C ASP A 214 -11.12 -16.51 9.63
N VAL A 215 -10.30 -15.45 9.64
CA VAL A 215 -10.47 -14.28 10.53
C VAL A 215 -11.81 -13.61 10.28
N ILE A 216 -12.12 -13.23 9.05
CA ILE A 216 -13.41 -12.65 8.65
C ILE A 216 -14.58 -13.54 9.12
N ALA A 217 -14.47 -14.87 9.03
CA ALA A 217 -15.52 -15.77 9.52
C ALA A 217 -15.62 -15.82 11.05
N VAL A 218 -14.52 -15.67 11.78
CA VAL A 218 -14.52 -15.54 13.26
C VAL A 218 -15.16 -14.21 13.66
N GLU A 219 -14.66 -13.09 13.16
CA GLU A 219 -15.14 -11.75 13.54
C GLU A 219 -16.63 -11.57 13.22
N LEU A 220 -17.07 -11.97 12.01
CA LEU A 220 -18.50 -11.94 11.68
C LEU A 220 -19.33 -12.89 12.54
N SER A 221 -18.77 -14.00 13.04
CA SER A 221 -19.48 -14.91 13.96
C SER A 221 -19.63 -14.34 15.38
N GLU A 222 -18.76 -13.43 15.81
CA GLU A 222 -18.90 -12.74 17.10
C GLU A 222 -20.04 -11.71 17.07
N HIS A 223 -20.22 -11.05 15.91
CA HIS A 223 -21.28 -10.07 15.67
C HIS A 223 -22.62 -10.69 15.21
N ASP A 224 -22.59 -11.86 14.54
CA ASP A 224 -23.77 -12.62 14.10
C ASP A 224 -23.60 -14.14 14.35
N VAL A 225 -23.92 -14.51 15.59
CA VAL A 225 -23.88 -15.90 16.08
C VAL A 225 -24.92 -16.80 15.38
N GLU A 226 -26.00 -16.24 14.81
CA GLU A 226 -27.02 -17.04 14.11
C GLU A 226 -26.50 -17.55 12.76
N ASN A 227 -25.69 -16.75 12.05
CA ASN A 227 -25.10 -17.09 10.77
C ASN A 227 -23.66 -17.63 10.85
N ALA A 228 -23.05 -17.71 12.04
CA ALA A 228 -21.69 -18.24 12.27
C ALA A 228 -21.37 -19.56 11.52
N ALA A 229 -22.33 -20.50 11.48
CA ALA A 229 -22.17 -21.76 10.76
C ALA A 229 -22.09 -21.62 9.22
N ALA A 230 -22.75 -20.59 8.66
CA ALA A 230 -22.66 -20.25 7.25
C ALA A 230 -21.32 -19.58 6.94
N TYR A 231 -20.89 -18.60 7.75
CA TYR A 231 -19.59 -17.94 7.60
C TYR A 231 -18.43 -18.94 7.60
N ALA A 232 -18.38 -19.83 8.59
CA ALA A 232 -17.34 -20.86 8.68
C ALA A 232 -17.36 -21.84 7.48
N ALA A 233 -18.54 -22.22 6.99
CA ALA A 233 -18.66 -23.08 5.81
C ALA A 233 -18.22 -22.38 4.52
N ASN A 234 -18.57 -21.10 4.37
CA ASN A 234 -18.21 -20.26 3.23
C ASN A 234 -16.71 -19.97 3.19
N ALA A 235 -16.10 -19.63 4.32
CA ALA A 235 -14.65 -19.49 4.46
C ALA A 235 -13.89 -20.78 4.11
N ALA A 236 -14.33 -21.92 4.64
CA ALA A 236 -13.73 -23.22 4.32
C ALA A 236 -13.83 -23.55 2.81
N ALA A 237 -14.95 -23.21 2.16
CA ALA A 237 -15.12 -23.37 0.72
C ALA A 237 -14.21 -22.42 -0.08
N GLY A 238 -14.14 -21.14 0.30
CA GLY A 238 -13.23 -20.16 -0.32
C GLY A 238 -11.77 -20.57 -0.20
N LYS A 239 -11.34 -21.04 0.97
CA LYS A 239 -9.96 -21.52 1.18
C LYS A 239 -9.62 -22.77 0.36
N GLN A 240 -10.59 -23.64 0.11
CA GLN A 240 -10.38 -24.78 -0.79
C GLN A 240 -10.24 -24.33 -2.24
N GLU A 241 -11.09 -23.41 -2.68
CA GLU A 241 -11.02 -22.78 -4.00
C GLU A 241 -9.69 -22.05 -4.22
N LEU A 242 -9.19 -21.27 -3.25
CA LEU A 242 -7.89 -20.59 -3.36
C LEU A 242 -6.70 -21.57 -3.44
N LYS A 243 -6.76 -22.74 -2.80
CA LYS A 243 -5.72 -23.78 -2.96
C LYS A 243 -5.71 -24.34 -4.37
N GLU A 244 -6.88 -24.53 -4.98
CA GLU A 244 -7.03 -25.03 -6.35
C GLU A 244 -6.54 -23.97 -7.35
N VAL A 245 -6.96 -22.71 -7.19
CA VAL A 245 -6.48 -21.56 -7.97
C VAL A 245 -4.96 -21.41 -7.86
N LYS A 246 -4.39 -21.48 -6.65
CA LYS A 246 -2.94 -21.41 -6.44
C LYS A 246 -2.20 -22.55 -7.14
N ALA A 247 -2.72 -23.79 -7.08
CA ALA A 247 -2.10 -24.92 -7.76
C ALA A 247 -2.14 -24.77 -9.29
N GLU A 248 -3.25 -24.26 -9.84
CA GLU A 248 -3.42 -23.94 -11.26
C GLU A 248 -2.40 -22.89 -11.74
N ILE A 249 -2.32 -21.76 -11.03
CA ILE A 249 -1.40 -20.66 -11.36
C ILE A 249 0.06 -21.14 -11.27
N LYS A 250 0.43 -21.85 -10.20
CA LYS A 250 1.80 -22.38 -10.05
C LYS A 250 2.20 -23.28 -11.22
N ALA A 251 1.28 -24.12 -11.70
CA ALA A 251 1.52 -24.98 -12.87
C ALA A 251 1.66 -24.17 -14.18
N SER A 252 0.89 -23.08 -14.36
CA SER A 252 1.05 -22.21 -15.54
C SER A 252 2.36 -21.41 -15.56
N LEU A 253 2.93 -21.13 -14.38
CA LEU A 253 4.15 -20.34 -14.23
C LEU A 253 5.45 -21.15 -14.29
N GLU A 254 5.41 -22.50 -14.36
CA GLU A 254 6.62 -23.35 -14.43
C GLU A 254 7.55 -23.05 -15.63
N SER A 255 7.03 -22.39 -16.67
CA SER A 255 7.78 -21.98 -17.86
C SER A 255 8.28 -20.52 -17.83
N VAL A 256 7.84 -19.73 -16.85
CA VAL A 256 8.28 -18.34 -16.68
C VAL A 256 9.69 -18.34 -16.08
N ARG A 257 10.61 -17.63 -16.73
CA ARG A 257 11.99 -17.51 -16.27
C ARG A 257 12.09 -16.51 -15.13
N ASP A 258 12.74 -16.90 -14.06
CA ASP A 258 13.12 -16.01 -12.95
C ASP A 258 14.05 -14.87 -13.44
N GLY A 259 13.79 -13.64 -13.00
CA GLY A 259 14.41 -12.44 -13.57
C GLY A 259 14.14 -12.25 -15.07
N GLY A 260 13.06 -12.86 -15.60
CA GLY A 260 12.67 -12.80 -17.01
C GLY A 260 11.83 -11.58 -17.38
N PHE A 261 11.35 -10.83 -16.39
CA PHE A 261 10.45 -9.68 -16.54
C PHE A 261 10.85 -8.54 -15.60
N VAL A 262 10.36 -7.34 -15.86
CA VAL A 262 10.32 -6.22 -14.90
C VAL A 262 8.89 -5.72 -14.74
N VAL A 263 8.59 -5.05 -13.65
CA VAL A 263 7.27 -4.46 -13.36
C VAL A 263 7.31 -2.94 -13.46
N PHE A 264 6.17 -2.28 -13.71
CA PHE A 264 6.11 -0.82 -13.71
C PHE A 264 6.24 -0.29 -12.29
N HIS A 265 5.31 -0.63 -11.39
CA HIS A 265 5.46 -0.38 -9.96
C HIS A 265 5.63 -1.70 -9.20
N ASP A 266 6.26 -1.62 -8.04
CA ASP A 266 6.51 -2.78 -7.20
C ASP A 266 5.28 -3.19 -6.35
N ALA A 267 4.24 -3.69 -7.03
CA ALA A 267 3.08 -4.31 -6.37
C ALA A 267 3.30 -5.79 -6.03
N TYR A 268 4.13 -6.47 -6.81
CA TYR A 268 3.93 -7.90 -7.08
C TYR A 268 4.68 -8.83 -6.13
N GLN A 269 5.48 -8.29 -5.20
CA GLN A 269 6.38 -9.02 -4.30
C GLN A 269 5.71 -10.21 -3.58
N TYR A 270 4.48 -10.04 -3.08
CA TYR A 270 3.71 -11.13 -2.46
C TYR A 270 3.27 -12.23 -3.43
N PHE A 271 2.90 -11.87 -4.67
CA PHE A 271 2.57 -12.83 -5.73
C PHE A 271 3.84 -13.57 -6.17
N GLU A 272 4.92 -12.84 -6.44
CA GLU A 272 6.25 -13.34 -6.78
C GLU A 272 6.72 -14.40 -5.77
N HIS A 273 6.68 -14.05 -4.48
CA HIS A 273 7.01 -14.96 -3.37
C HIS A 273 6.10 -16.20 -3.31
N SER A 274 4.79 -16.03 -3.53
CA SER A 274 3.80 -17.12 -3.45
C SER A 274 3.96 -18.17 -4.55
N PHE A 275 4.49 -17.78 -5.71
CA PHE A 275 4.63 -18.65 -6.88
C PHE A 275 6.07 -19.08 -7.17
N GLY A 276 7.06 -18.29 -6.75
CA GLY A 276 8.49 -18.54 -6.96
C GLY A 276 8.99 -18.02 -8.31
N ILE A 277 8.54 -16.83 -8.70
CA ILE A 277 8.95 -16.10 -9.90
C ILE A 277 9.24 -14.66 -9.51
N TYR A 278 10.46 -14.17 -9.68
CA TYR A 278 10.83 -12.82 -9.24
C TYR A 278 11.09 -11.88 -10.42
N ALA A 279 10.64 -10.63 -10.26
CA ALA A 279 10.96 -9.55 -11.19
C ALA A 279 12.47 -9.23 -11.12
N ALA A 280 13.06 -8.90 -12.26
CA ALA A 280 14.45 -8.42 -12.33
C ALA A 280 14.60 -6.97 -11.83
N GLY A 281 13.49 -6.27 -11.58
CA GLY A 281 13.45 -4.88 -11.11
C GLY A 281 12.08 -4.23 -11.33
N ALA A 282 11.91 -3.04 -10.75
CA ALA A 282 10.73 -2.19 -10.95
C ALA A 282 11.12 -0.82 -11.54
N ILE A 283 10.28 -0.28 -12.43
CA ILE A 283 10.50 1.05 -13.03
C ILE A 283 10.32 2.15 -11.97
N SER A 284 9.27 2.04 -11.14
CA SER A 284 8.99 2.85 -9.95
C SER A 284 8.85 1.95 -8.72
N LEU A 285 9.19 2.45 -7.53
CA LEU A 285 8.99 1.75 -6.26
C LEU A 285 7.59 2.00 -5.64
N GLY A 286 6.81 2.92 -6.20
CA GLY A 286 5.43 3.20 -5.77
C GLY A 286 4.57 3.75 -6.92
N ASP A 287 3.26 3.85 -6.73
CA ASP A 287 2.31 4.34 -7.74
C ASP A 287 2.20 5.89 -7.79
N ALA A 288 2.71 6.58 -6.77
CA ALA A 288 2.48 8.00 -6.52
C ALA A 288 3.47 8.99 -7.17
N SER A 289 4.62 8.52 -7.66
CA SER A 289 5.67 9.39 -8.17
C SER A 289 6.30 8.87 -9.47
N ASP A 290 6.55 9.79 -10.41
CA ASP A 290 7.30 9.49 -11.62
C ASP A 290 8.77 9.16 -11.27
N PRO A 291 9.37 8.10 -11.84
CA PRO A 291 10.75 7.75 -11.56
C PRO A 291 11.73 8.75 -12.19
N SER A 292 12.86 8.95 -11.51
CA SER A 292 13.90 9.87 -11.98
C SER A 292 14.55 9.40 -13.29
N PRO A 293 15.14 10.32 -14.10
CA PRO A 293 15.91 9.94 -15.28
C PRO A 293 17.08 8.99 -14.99
N ALA A 294 17.64 9.04 -13.77
CA ALA A 294 18.67 8.09 -13.32
C ALA A 294 18.08 6.68 -13.17
N ARG A 295 16.94 6.56 -12.48
CA ARG A 295 16.19 5.30 -12.34
C ARG A 295 15.82 4.68 -13.69
N ILE A 296 15.40 5.51 -14.65
CA ILE A 296 15.12 5.07 -16.02
C ILE A 296 16.39 4.51 -16.71
N ALA A 297 17.54 5.15 -16.53
CA ALA A 297 18.81 4.67 -17.09
C ALA A 297 19.31 3.38 -16.42
N GLU A 298 19.04 3.18 -15.12
CA GLU A 298 19.39 1.98 -14.37
C GLU A 298 18.49 0.80 -14.76
N ILE A 299 17.16 0.97 -14.82
CA ILE A 299 16.26 -0.12 -15.24
C ILE A 299 16.49 -0.49 -16.72
N GLN A 300 16.88 0.45 -17.58
CA GLN A 300 17.37 0.15 -18.94
C GLN A 300 18.63 -0.74 -18.95
N GLN A 301 19.50 -0.65 -17.95
CA GLN A 301 20.65 -1.55 -17.81
C GLN A 301 20.21 -2.93 -17.34
N VAL A 302 19.35 -3.01 -16.31
CA VAL A 302 18.75 -4.26 -15.82
C VAL A 302 18.08 -5.03 -16.96
N VAL A 303 17.19 -4.39 -17.72
CA VAL A 303 16.48 -5.01 -18.87
C VAL A 303 17.45 -5.60 -19.90
N LYS A 304 18.58 -4.92 -20.18
CA LYS A 304 19.62 -5.37 -21.12
C LYS A 304 20.48 -6.50 -20.54
N GLN A 305 20.86 -6.43 -19.26
CA GLN A 305 21.74 -7.39 -18.60
C GLN A 305 21.02 -8.71 -18.29
N ALA A 306 19.83 -8.63 -17.68
CA ALA A 306 19.00 -9.79 -17.33
C ALA A 306 18.30 -10.41 -18.56
N GLN A 307 18.44 -9.80 -19.75
CA GLN A 307 17.79 -10.21 -21.01
C GLN A 307 16.27 -10.39 -20.86
N VAL A 308 15.65 -9.36 -20.29
CA VAL A 308 14.21 -9.33 -19.96
C VAL A 308 13.36 -9.52 -21.22
N SER A 309 12.37 -10.40 -21.11
CA SER A 309 11.42 -10.72 -22.18
C SER A 309 10.17 -9.84 -22.15
N CYS A 310 9.77 -9.32 -20.98
CA CYS A 310 8.60 -8.44 -20.86
C CYS A 310 8.72 -7.35 -19.79
N VAL A 311 8.00 -6.27 -19.99
CA VAL A 311 7.57 -5.34 -18.92
C VAL A 311 6.09 -5.59 -18.63
N PHE A 312 5.75 -5.78 -17.36
CA PHE A 312 4.38 -5.68 -16.89
C PHE A 312 4.06 -4.22 -16.56
N SER A 313 2.99 -3.70 -17.16
CA SER A 313 2.49 -2.34 -16.95
C SER A 313 1.03 -2.39 -16.54
N GLU A 314 0.52 -1.33 -15.91
CA GLU A 314 -0.86 -1.28 -15.42
C GLU A 314 -1.71 -0.29 -16.22
N PRO A 315 -3.05 -0.44 -16.23
CA PRO A 315 -3.94 0.37 -17.07
C PRO A 315 -3.82 1.89 -16.86
N GLN A 316 -3.43 2.31 -15.65
CA GLN A 316 -3.30 3.71 -15.24
C GLN A 316 -1.95 4.36 -15.62
N PHE A 317 -0.92 3.59 -15.98
CA PHE A 317 0.42 4.10 -16.19
C PHE A 317 0.72 4.52 -17.63
N ASN A 318 1.69 5.43 -17.80
CA ASN A 318 2.01 6.05 -19.09
C ASN A 318 2.76 5.07 -20.03
N PRO A 319 2.18 4.66 -21.18
CA PRO A 319 2.81 3.72 -22.10
C PRO A 319 4.09 4.28 -22.77
N ASP A 320 4.23 5.59 -22.92
CA ASP A 320 5.43 6.21 -23.50
C ASP A 320 6.66 6.00 -22.60
N MET A 321 6.44 5.92 -21.28
CA MET A 321 7.50 5.68 -20.30
C MET A 321 7.99 4.22 -20.35
N VAL A 322 7.07 3.26 -20.51
CA VAL A 322 7.40 1.86 -20.77
C VAL A 322 8.15 1.71 -22.10
N ALA A 323 7.71 2.39 -23.15
CA ALA A 323 8.40 2.39 -24.44
C ALA A 323 9.83 2.94 -24.33
N THR A 324 10.05 3.96 -23.49
CA THR A 324 11.38 4.53 -23.21
C THR A 324 12.28 3.54 -22.47
N VAL A 325 11.77 2.83 -21.45
CA VAL A 325 12.53 1.78 -20.73
C VAL A 325 12.90 0.61 -21.66
N LEU A 326 12.03 0.28 -22.61
CA LEU A 326 12.26 -0.81 -23.57
C LEU A 326 13.07 -0.42 -24.81
N GLU A 327 13.52 0.83 -24.95
CA GLU A 327 14.19 1.28 -26.18
C GLU A 327 15.45 0.46 -26.51
N GLY A 328 15.50 -0.06 -27.74
CA GLY A 328 16.60 -0.91 -28.22
C GLY A 328 16.56 -2.36 -27.74
N THR A 329 15.48 -2.80 -27.08
CA THR A 329 15.29 -4.17 -26.61
C THR A 329 14.26 -4.92 -27.47
N GLY A 330 14.17 -6.24 -27.31
CA GLY A 330 13.14 -7.09 -27.94
C GLY A 330 11.97 -7.43 -27.02
N ALA A 331 11.90 -6.81 -25.84
CA ALA A 331 10.92 -7.14 -24.82
C ALA A 331 9.50 -6.67 -25.19
N LYS A 332 8.49 -7.35 -24.67
CA LYS A 332 7.07 -7.07 -24.92
C LYS A 332 6.48 -6.32 -23.73
N THR A 333 5.54 -5.40 -23.96
CA THR A 333 4.68 -4.89 -22.89
C THR A 333 3.47 -5.82 -22.72
N VAL A 334 3.17 -6.22 -21.49
CA VAL A 334 1.95 -6.91 -21.11
C VAL A 334 1.23 -6.03 -20.08
N VAL A 335 -0.08 -5.85 -20.23
CA VAL A 335 -0.88 -5.13 -19.24
C VAL A 335 -1.39 -6.12 -18.20
N ILE A 336 -1.23 -5.77 -16.93
CA ILE A 336 -1.65 -6.52 -15.75
C ILE A 336 -2.32 -5.53 -14.79
N ASP A 337 -3.22 -5.97 -13.92
CA ASP A 337 -3.98 -5.09 -13.02
C ASP A 337 -4.05 -5.73 -11.62
N PRO A 338 -3.34 -5.20 -10.61
CA PRO A 338 -3.29 -5.78 -9.27
C PRO A 338 -4.58 -5.54 -8.47
N LEU A 339 -5.45 -4.64 -8.95
CA LEU A 339 -6.70 -4.26 -8.31
C LEU A 339 -7.94 -4.80 -9.05
N GLY A 340 -7.80 -5.35 -10.25
CA GLY A 340 -8.88 -6.01 -10.99
C GLY A 340 -9.99 -5.07 -11.46
N ALA A 341 -9.67 -3.86 -11.91
CA ALA A 341 -10.63 -2.83 -12.28
C ALA A 341 -11.65 -3.27 -13.36
N ALA A 342 -11.29 -4.25 -14.20
CA ALA A 342 -12.16 -4.81 -15.24
C ALA A 342 -13.05 -5.98 -14.77
N LEU A 343 -12.84 -6.50 -13.55
CA LEU A 343 -13.61 -7.61 -12.99
C LEU A 343 -14.87 -7.11 -12.28
N GLU A 344 -15.96 -7.89 -12.37
CA GLU A 344 -17.21 -7.62 -11.67
C GLU A 344 -17.06 -7.90 -10.15
N PRO A 345 -17.32 -6.94 -9.26
CA PRO A 345 -17.21 -7.13 -7.81
C PRO A 345 -18.08 -8.27 -7.25
N GLY A 346 -17.61 -8.88 -6.17
CA GLY A 346 -18.34 -9.88 -5.39
C GLY A 346 -17.50 -11.12 -5.06
N ALA A 347 -18.14 -12.17 -4.55
CA ALA A 347 -17.49 -13.37 -4.00
C ALA A 347 -16.57 -14.15 -4.97
N GLY A 348 -16.72 -13.98 -6.30
CA GLY A 348 -15.89 -14.64 -7.32
C GLY A 348 -14.71 -13.78 -7.84
N PHE A 349 -14.63 -12.53 -7.42
CA PHE A 349 -13.65 -11.56 -7.94
C PHE A 349 -12.21 -11.93 -7.58
N TYR A 350 -11.90 -12.23 -6.32
CA TYR A 350 -10.53 -12.48 -5.89
C TYR A 350 -9.90 -13.76 -6.52
N PRO A 351 -10.61 -14.90 -6.63
CA PRO A 351 -10.14 -16.04 -7.42
C PRO A 351 -9.93 -15.71 -8.91
N ALA A 352 -10.73 -14.80 -9.49
CA ALA A 352 -10.57 -14.36 -10.87
C ALA A 352 -9.34 -13.45 -11.04
N LEU A 353 -9.13 -12.48 -10.13
CA LEU A 353 -7.96 -11.61 -10.08
C LEU A 353 -6.66 -12.42 -10.10
N LEU A 354 -6.48 -13.35 -9.16
CA LEU A 354 -5.28 -14.19 -9.12
C LEU A 354 -5.05 -14.96 -10.43
N LYS A 355 -6.13 -15.42 -11.08
CA LYS A 355 -6.06 -16.12 -12.37
C LYS A 355 -5.68 -15.21 -13.53
N GLU A 356 -6.19 -13.99 -13.58
CA GLU A 356 -5.82 -13.00 -14.60
C GLU A 356 -4.36 -12.57 -14.45
N LEU A 357 -3.90 -12.31 -13.22
CA LEU A 357 -2.48 -12.07 -12.91
C LEU A 357 -1.59 -13.23 -13.37
N GLY A 358 -1.93 -14.45 -12.96
CA GLY A 358 -1.18 -15.66 -13.33
C GLY A 358 -1.15 -15.91 -14.85
N ALA A 359 -2.25 -15.71 -15.55
CA ALA A 359 -2.34 -15.85 -17.00
C ALA A 359 -1.57 -14.76 -17.74
N ALA A 360 -1.63 -13.50 -17.28
CA ALA A 360 -0.83 -12.39 -17.81
C ALA A 360 0.67 -12.67 -17.64
N MET A 361 1.10 -13.12 -16.45
CA MET A 361 2.50 -13.46 -16.19
C MET A 361 2.97 -14.67 -17.01
N ALA A 362 2.16 -15.74 -17.11
CA ALA A 362 2.46 -16.92 -17.92
C ALA A 362 2.56 -16.62 -19.44
N SER A 363 1.98 -15.51 -19.91
CA SER A 363 2.11 -15.06 -21.30
C SER A 363 3.50 -14.49 -21.64
N CYS A 364 4.32 -14.21 -20.62
CA CYS A 364 5.68 -13.72 -20.80
C CYS A 364 6.67 -14.87 -21.10
N GLN A 365 6.86 -15.14 -22.41
CA GLN A 365 7.78 -16.14 -22.97
C GLN A 365 8.51 -15.58 -24.20
#